data_AF-A0A535KI05-F1
#
_entry.id   AF-A0A535KI05-F1
#
_cell.length_a   1.000
_cell.length_b   1.000
_cell.length_c   1.000
_cell.angle_alpha   90.00
_cell.angle_beta   90.00
_cell.angle_gamma   90.00
#
_symmetry.space_group_name_H-M   'P 1'
#
loop_
_entity.id
_entity.type
_entity.pdbx_description
1 polymer ?
#
loop_
_entity_poly.entity_id
_entity_poly.type
_entity_poly.pdbx_seq_one_letter_code
_entity_poly.pdbx_strand_id
1 'polypeptide(L)'
;MSSGSHCHVQPRIYGPHTLILGSVSQKVARHSPVPVLVLREDGSVPVNLHPDGIRPVRVLVPLDGSPFAEAALAAAAHLSAALSAPAQGALHLAQVLRLPTLYEYSQNDQLAEMKKQGIREAQAYLSTVERKLREGDLAELNLSVTSSVSFDSDVAGRLIGIAEVGEDMQEVEEYPPCDLIAMATHGRGGLQRWMLGSVTERVLDSTKLPLLIVRPNETIAQSYVTTEGVLIEVGLD
;
A
#
# COMPACT_ATOMS: atom_id res chain seq x y z
N MET A 1 -29.07 -44.92 -3.92
CA MET A 1 -28.72 -44.59 -2.52
C MET A 1 -27.28 -44.08 -2.55
N SER A 2 -27.13 -42.77 -2.36
CA SER A 2 -25.86 -42.04 -2.47
C SER A 2 -25.14 -42.08 -1.11
N SER A 3 -23.86 -42.46 -1.10
CA SER A 3 -22.99 -42.35 0.08
C SER A 3 -21.84 -41.38 -0.23
N GLY A 4 -21.97 -40.15 0.25
CA GLY A 4 -20.94 -39.12 0.17
C GLY A 4 -19.81 -39.38 1.16
N SER A 5 -18.58 -39.43 0.66
CA SER A 5 -17.37 -39.49 1.47
C SER A 5 -17.01 -38.08 1.94
N HIS A 6 -17.18 -37.81 3.24
CA HIS A 6 -16.73 -36.58 3.88
C HIS A 6 -15.19 -36.55 3.96
N CYS A 7 -14.56 -35.66 3.20
CA CYS A 7 -13.16 -35.27 3.40
C CYS A 7 -13.07 -34.39 4.65
N HIS A 8 -12.51 -34.95 5.72
CA HIS A 8 -12.19 -34.22 6.93
C HIS A 8 -10.80 -33.58 6.77
N VAL A 9 -10.77 -32.31 6.36
CA VAL A 9 -9.52 -31.53 6.28
C VAL A 9 -9.28 -30.91 7.65
N GLN A 10 -8.30 -31.44 8.39
CA GLN A 10 -7.85 -30.86 9.65
C GLN A 10 -7.12 -29.52 9.40
N PRO A 11 -7.29 -28.50 10.25
CA PRO A 11 -6.53 -27.26 10.16
C PRO A 11 -5.09 -27.51 10.62
N ARG A 12 -4.11 -27.23 9.75
CA ARG A 12 -2.70 -27.18 10.13
C ARG A 12 -2.44 -25.93 10.97
N ILE A 13 -2.16 -26.14 12.25
CA ILE A 13 -1.68 -25.09 13.15
C ILE A 13 -0.19 -24.87 12.84
N TYR A 14 0.17 -23.74 12.22
CA TYR A 14 1.56 -23.26 12.14
C TYR A 14 1.74 -22.06 13.08
N GLY A 15 2.68 -22.19 14.02
CA GLY A 15 3.11 -21.10 14.91
C GLY A 15 3.93 -20.01 14.17
N PRO A 16 4.27 -18.90 14.84
CA PRO A 16 4.86 -17.74 14.21
C PRO A 16 6.36 -17.94 13.96
N HIS A 17 6.72 -18.30 12.73
CA HIS A 17 8.09 -18.18 12.24
C HIS A 17 8.19 -16.95 11.35
N THR A 18 8.46 -15.79 11.96
CA THR A 18 8.85 -14.58 11.22
C THR A 18 10.31 -14.75 10.80
N LEU A 19 10.56 -15.27 9.59
CA LEU A 19 11.92 -15.34 9.05
C LEU A 19 12.43 -13.92 8.79
N ILE A 20 13.47 -13.52 9.52
CA ILE A 20 14.19 -12.25 9.34
C ILE A 20 14.71 -12.21 7.90
N LEU A 21 14.33 -11.17 7.14
CA LEU A 21 14.84 -10.97 5.78
C LEU A 21 16.37 -10.97 5.82
N GLY A 22 17.01 -11.80 4.99
CA GLY A 22 18.47 -11.90 4.95
C GLY A 22 19.14 -10.54 4.69
N SER A 23 20.36 -10.36 5.18
CA SER A 23 21.08 -9.07 5.13
C SER A 23 21.25 -8.54 3.70
N VAL A 24 21.39 -9.42 2.71
CA VAL A 24 21.46 -9.05 1.28
C VAL A 24 20.13 -8.46 0.81
N SER A 25 19.02 -9.16 1.04
CA SER A 25 17.69 -8.73 0.60
C SER A 25 17.27 -7.42 1.28
N GLN A 26 17.60 -7.25 2.56
CA GLN A 26 17.44 -5.96 3.24
C GLN A 26 18.26 -4.86 2.57
N LYS A 27 19.53 -5.12 2.25
CA LYS A 27 20.40 -4.13 1.61
C LYS A 27 19.89 -3.76 0.22
N VAL A 28 19.39 -4.72 -0.56
CA VAL A 28 18.79 -4.47 -1.88
C VAL A 28 17.53 -3.63 -1.75
N ALA A 29 16.58 -4.03 -0.89
CA ALA A 29 15.36 -3.25 -0.60
C ALA A 29 15.68 -1.82 -0.14
N ARG A 30 16.75 -1.65 0.64
CA ARG A 30 17.21 -0.36 1.18
C ARG A 30 18.05 0.48 0.23
N HIS A 31 18.66 -0.07 -0.81
CA HIS A 31 19.66 0.68 -1.60
C HIS A 31 19.50 0.57 -3.12
N SER A 32 18.64 -0.32 -3.62
CA SER A 32 18.39 -0.43 -5.06
C SER A 32 17.90 0.89 -5.65
N PRO A 33 18.41 1.35 -6.81
CA PRO A 33 17.89 2.53 -7.51
C PRO A 33 16.63 2.21 -8.32
N VAL A 34 16.29 0.93 -8.50
CA VAL A 34 15.10 0.47 -9.22
C VAL A 34 14.11 -0.18 -8.25
N PRO A 35 12.80 -0.22 -8.56
CA PRO A 35 11.81 -0.91 -7.74
C PRO A 35 12.21 -2.35 -7.41
N VAL A 36 12.01 -2.77 -6.16
CA VAL A 36 12.36 -4.11 -5.66
C VAL A 36 11.10 -4.81 -5.19
N LEU A 37 10.76 -5.94 -5.81
CA LEU A 37 9.73 -6.84 -5.30
C LEU A 37 10.37 -7.84 -4.34
N VAL A 38 10.03 -7.77 -3.06
CA VAL A 38 10.45 -8.73 -2.05
C VAL A 38 9.41 -9.84 -1.93
N LEU A 39 9.84 -11.07 -2.15
CA LEU A 39 9.04 -12.28 -1.98
C LEU A 39 9.48 -13.01 -0.71
N ARG A 40 8.54 -13.55 0.05
CA ARG A 40 8.84 -14.42 1.20
C ARG A 40 8.66 -15.87 0.79
N GLU A 41 9.59 -16.72 1.24
CA GLU A 41 9.65 -18.15 0.91
C GLU A 41 8.39 -18.92 1.35
N ASP A 42 7.80 -18.53 2.49
CA ASP A 42 6.55 -19.09 3.02
C ASP A 42 5.29 -18.33 2.54
N GLY A 43 5.48 -17.22 1.83
CA GLY A 43 4.41 -16.50 1.17
C GLY A 43 4.15 -17.14 -0.18
N SER A 44 2.89 -17.22 -0.60
CA SER A 44 2.50 -17.68 -1.92
C SER A 44 3.20 -16.80 -2.97
N VAL A 45 4.36 -17.22 -3.51
CA VAL A 45 4.93 -16.60 -4.71
C VAL A 45 3.99 -16.96 -5.83
N PRO A 46 3.20 -16.02 -6.35
CA PRO A 46 2.08 -16.45 -7.11
C PRO A 46 2.47 -16.34 -8.57
N VAL A 47 3.19 -17.37 -9.01
CA VAL A 47 3.50 -17.59 -10.43
C VAL A 47 2.19 -17.78 -11.22
N ASN A 48 1.08 -18.07 -10.52
CA ASN A 48 -0.29 -17.96 -10.98
C ASN A 48 -1.20 -17.56 -9.79
N LEU A 49 -1.40 -16.26 -9.53
CA LEU A 49 -2.32 -15.82 -8.45
C LEU A 49 -3.72 -16.43 -8.62
N HIS A 50 -4.16 -16.54 -9.88
CA HIS A 50 -5.43 -17.16 -10.25
C HIS A 50 -5.26 -17.93 -11.58
N PRO A 51 -4.87 -19.21 -11.54
CA PRO A 51 -4.70 -20.04 -12.74
C PRO A 51 -5.98 -20.13 -13.59
N ASP A 52 -7.13 -19.96 -12.93
CA ASP A 52 -8.46 -20.05 -13.52
C ASP A 52 -9.05 -18.68 -13.90
N GLY A 53 -8.33 -17.58 -13.71
CA GLY A 53 -8.78 -16.21 -14.07
C GLY A 53 -9.92 -15.66 -13.21
N ILE A 54 -10.15 -16.20 -12.01
CA ILE A 54 -11.37 -15.98 -11.22
C ILE A 54 -11.45 -14.58 -10.59
N ARG A 55 -10.33 -13.89 -10.33
CA ARG A 55 -10.35 -12.50 -9.84
C ARG A 55 -9.09 -11.72 -10.24
N PRO A 56 -9.17 -10.37 -10.34
CA PRO A 56 -8.04 -9.51 -10.68
C PRO A 56 -6.95 -9.55 -9.59
N VAL A 57 -5.68 -9.38 -9.99
CA VAL A 57 -4.57 -9.20 -9.04
C VAL A 57 -4.69 -7.82 -8.40
N ARG A 58 -4.95 -7.79 -7.10
CA ARG A 58 -5.17 -6.56 -6.33
C ARG A 58 -3.91 -6.15 -5.58
N VAL A 59 -3.43 -4.93 -5.82
CA VAL A 59 -2.29 -4.35 -5.11
C VAL A 59 -2.78 -3.29 -4.12
N LEU A 60 -2.43 -3.42 -2.84
CA LEU A 60 -2.59 -2.35 -1.86
C LEU A 60 -1.53 -1.28 -2.11
N VAL A 61 -1.95 -0.01 -2.23
CA VAL A 61 -1.06 1.15 -2.29
C VAL A 61 -1.38 2.08 -1.11
N PRO A 62 -0.56 2.06 -0.04
CA PRO A 62 -0.71 2.99 1.07
C PRO A 62 -0.31 4.42 0.65
N LEU A 63 -1.18 5.39 0.90
CA LEU A 63 -0.96 6.80 0.60
C LEU A 63 -1.14 7.66 1.86
N ASP A 64 -0.35 8.72 1.97
CA ASP A 64 -0.38 9.63 3.12
C ASP A 64 -0.65 11.10 2.73
N GLY A 65 -1.01 11.35 1.47
CA GLY A 65 -1.18 12.70 0.92
C GLY A 65 0.11 13.28 0.33
N SER A 66 1.26 12.64 0.52
CA SER A 66 2.53 13.12 -0.03
C SER A 66 2.79 12.61 -1.44
N PRO A 67 3.44 13.42 -2.31
CA PRO A 67 3.93 12.96 -3.62
C PRO A 67 4.95 11.83 -3.54
N PHE A 68 5.63 11.68 -2.40
CA PHE A 68 6.53 10.56 -2.18
C PHE A 68 5.77 9.23 -2.13
N ALA A 69 4.64 9.17 -1.43
CA ALA A 69 3.81 7.97 -1.41
C ALA A 69 3.21 7.66 -2.80
N GLU A 70 2.81 8.68 -3.55
CA GLU A 70 2.28 8.54 -4.91
C GLU A 70 3.29 7.93 -5.90
N ALA A 71 4.60 8.00 -5.62
CA ALA A 71 5.63 7.41 -6.47
C ALA A 71 5.46 5.88 -6.67
N ALA A 72 4.78 5.19 -5.76
CA ALA A 72 4.50 3.77 -5.90
C ALA A 72 3.39 3.44 -6.91
N LEU A 73 2.52 4.39 -7.25
CA LEU A 73 1.31 4.17 -8.05
C LEU A 73 1.62 3.58 -9.43
N ALA A 74 2.58 4.16 -10.15
CA ALA A 74 2.89 3.73 -11.52
C ALA A 74 3.45 2.31 -11.55
N ALA A 75 4.34 1.95 -10.62
CA ALA A 75 4.90 0.61 -10.58
C ALA A 75 3.85 -0.42 -10.12
N ALA A 76 3.00 -0.07 -9.15
CA ALA A 76 1.90 -0.91 -8.70
C ALA A 76 0.88 -1.17 -9.81
N ALA A 77 0.51 -0.13 -10.56
CA ALA A 77 -0.43 -0.18 -11.68
C ALA A 77 0.06 -1.12 -12.78
N HIS A 78 1.29 -0.93 -13.25
CA HIS A 78 1.89 -1.80 -14.28
C HIS A 78 2.03 -3.24 -13.80
N LEU A 79 2.44 -3.45 -12.55
CA LEU A 79 2.58 -4.80 -12.00
C LEU A 79 1.23 -5.51 -11.90
N SER A 80 0.20 -4.84 -11.39
CA SER A 80 -1.16 -5.38 -11.31
C SER A 80 -1.72 -5.74 -12.68
N ALA A 81 -1.59 -4.85 -13.66
CA ALA A 81 -2.04 -5.10 -15.04
C ALA A 81 -1.30 -6.29 -15.66
N ALA A 82 0.03 -6.33 -15.54
CA ALA A 82 0.85 -7.38 -16.13
C ALA A 82 0.56 -8.76 -15.52
N LEU A 83 0.33 -8.83 -14.20
CA LEU A 83 0.02 -10.09 -13.51
C LEU A 83 -1.44 -10.53 -13.68
N SER A 84 -2.34 -9.62 -14.05
CA SER A 84 -3.77 -9.95 -14.26
C SER A 84 -4.09 -10.34 -15.69
N ALA A 85 -3.22 -10.03 -16.66
CA ALA A 85 -3.51 -10.19 -18.08
C ALA A 85 -3.95 -11.63 -18.43
N PRO A 86 -5.03 -11.82 -19.22
CA PRO A 86 -5.78 -10.79 -19.95
C PRO A 86 -6.92 -10.12 -19.15
N ALA A 87 -7.12 -10.46 -17.88
CA ALA A 87 -8.11 -9.82 -17.04
C ALA A 87 -7.68 -8.40 -16.62
N GLN A 88 -8.64 -7.59 -16.21
CA GLN A 88 -8.41 -6.27 -15.63
C GLN A 88 -7.59 -6.40 -14.33
N GLY A 89 -6.59 -5.55 -14.10
CA GLY A 89 -5.91 -5.46 -12.81
C GLY A 89 -6.70 -4.63 -11.78
N ALA A 90 -6.32 -4.71 -10.51
CA ALA A 90 -6.94 -3.94 -9.45
C ALA A 90 -5.93 -3.24 -8.52
N LEU A 91 -6.27 -2.04 -8.08
CA LEU A 91 -5.59 -1.32 -7.00
C LEU A 91 -6.57 -1.07 -5.85
N HIS A 92 -6.06 -1.11 -4.62
CA HIS A 92 -6.74 -0.58 -3.45
C HIS A 92 -5.88 0.52 -2.84
N LEU A 93 -6.39 1.75 -2.79
CA LEU A 93 -5.69 2.90 -2.22
C LEU A 93 -6.11 3.07 -0.76
N ALA A 94 -5.16 2.98 0.17
CA ALA A 94 -5.47 3.08 1.59
C ALA A 94 -4.77 4.27 2.24
N GLN A 95 -5.51 5.06 3.01
CA GLN A 95 -4.94 6.09 3.88
C GLN A 95 -5.27 5.80 5.35
N VAL A 96 -4.23 5.62 6.16
CA VAL A 96 -4.37 5.42 7.60
C VAL A 96 -3.98 6.71 8.33
N LEU A 97 -4.97 7.36 8.92
CA LEU A 97 -4.80 8.60 9.67
C LEU A 97 -4.41 8.28 11.12
N ARG A 98 -3.38 8.95 11.63
CA ARG A 98 -3.01 8.84 13.05
C ARG A 98 -3.84 9.80 13.88
N LEU A 99 -4.50 9.27 14.91
CA LEU A 99 -5.09 10.10 15.95
C LEU A 99 -4.00 10.48 16.97
N PRO A 100 -3.91 11.75 17.40
CA PRO A 100 -3.00 12.11 18.48
C PRO A 100 -3.42 11.40 19.77
N THR A 101 -2.47 10.73 20.43
CA THR A 101 -2.68 9.86 21.60
C THR A 101 -3.35 10.56 22.79
N LEU A 102 -3.25 11.90 22.87
CA LEU A 102 -3.84 12.70 23.95
C LEU A 102 -5.38 12.84 23.86
N TYR A 103 -6.02 12.36 22.79
CA TYR A 103 -7.45 12.49 22.58
C TYR A 103 -8.25 11.20 22.76
N GLU A 104 -7.61 10.06 23.04
CA GLU A 104 -8.30 8.76 23.21
C GLU A 104 -9.25 8.72 24.43
N TYR A 105 -9.18 9.70 25.34
CA TYR A 105 -9.94 9.73 26.59
C TYR A 105 -10.97 10.87 26.72
N SER A 106 -11.13 11.75 25.72
CA SER A 106 -12.13 12.82 25.79
C SER A 106 -13.33 12.53 24.86
N GLN A 107 -14.52 12.30 25.44
CA GLN A 107 -15.80 12.28 24.72
C GLN A 107 -16.23 13.71 24.33
N ASN A 108 -15.39 14.43 23.58
CA ASN A 108 -15.69 15.79 23.17
C ASN A 108 -16.14 15.80 21.70
N ASP A 109 -17.23 16.51 21.40
CA ASP A 109 -17.75 16.70 20.04
C ASP A 109 -16.69 17.23 19.05
N GLN A 110 -15.71 17.98 19.55
CA GLN A 110 -14.56 18.43 18.77
C GLN A 110 -13.74 17.29 18.16
N LEU A 111 -13.50 16.19 18.89
CA LEU A 111 -12.74 15.06 18.35
C LEU A 111 -13.52 14.34 17.24
N ALA A 112 -14.84 14.22 17.40
CA ALA A 112 -15.70 13.64 16.38
C ALA A 112 -15.68 14.49 15.10
N GLU A 113 -15.77 15.82 15.22
CA GLU A 113 -15.67 16.72 14.07
C GLU A 113 -14.28 16.73 13.43
N MET A 114 -13.20 16.68 14.22
CA MET A 114 -11.85 16.53 13.69
C MET A 114 -11.68 15.22 12.91
N LYS A 115 -12.20 14.10 13.43
CA LYS A 115 -12.21 12.80 12.73
C LYS A 115 -12.98 12.88 11.42
N LYS A 116 -14.19 13.44 11.44
CA LYS A 116 -15.00 13.62 10.24
C LYS A 116 -14.30 14.49 9.20
N GLN A 117 -13.64 15.58 9.64
CA GLN A 117 -12.87 16.43 8.74
C GLN A 117 -11.69 15.70 8.12
N GLY A 118 -10.91 14.97 8.93
CA GLY A 118 -9.80 14.16 8.44
C GLY A 118 -10.25 13.09 7.43
N ILE A 119 -11.39 12.42 7.68
CA ILE A 119 -11.97 11.47 6.72
C ILE A 119 -12.32 12.19 5.41
N ARG A 120 -13.01 13.33 5.47
CA ARG A 120 -13.40 14.08 4.26
C ARG A 120 -12.19 14.50 3.43
N GLU A 121 -11.14 15.00 4.07
CA GLU A 121 -9.91 15.41 3.40
C GLU A 121 -9.20 14.22 2.75
N ALA A 122 -9.05 13.11 3.48
CA ALA A 122 -8.46 11.88 2.97
C ALA A 122 -9.26 11.30 1.80
N GLN A 123 -10.60 11.24 1.92
CA GLN A 123 -11.47 10.78 0.83
C GLN A 123 -11.34 11.67 -0.41
N ALA A 124 -11.36 13.00 -0.25
CA ALA A 124 -11.20 13.93 -1.36
C ALA A 124 -9.83 13.77 -2.06
N TYR A 125 -8.78 13.55 -1.26
CA TYR A 125 -7.45 13.23 -1.76
C TYR A 125 -7.45 11.92 -2.57
N LEU A 126 -7.96 10.82 -2.00
CA LEU A 126 -8.01 9.52 -2.66
C LEU A 126 -8.85 9.57 -3.95
N SER A 127 -10.01 10.23 -3.96
CA SER A 127 -10.80 10.46 -5.17
C SER A 127 -10.04 11.23 -6.25
N THR A 128 -9.17 12.17 -5.86
CA THR A 128 -8.30 12.88 -6.80
C THR A 128 -7.27 11.93 -7.42
N VAL A 129 -6.67 11.04 -6.63
CA VAL A 129 -5.72 10.04 -7.12
C VAL A 129 -6.41 9.02 -8.02
N GLU A 130 -7.58 8.51 -7.64
CA GLU A 130 -8.40 7.61 -8.47
C GLU A 130 -8.70 8.21 -9.84
N ARG A 131 -9.08 9.50 -9.87
CA ARG A 131 -9.33 10.21 -11.11
C ARG A 131 -8.07 10.32 -11.97
N LYS A 132 -6.92 10.65 -11.37
CA LYS A 132 -5.63 10.67 -12.10
C LYS A 132 -5.29 9.30 -12.70
N LEU A 133 -5.58 8.20 -12.00
CA LEU A 133 -5.36 6.84 -12.51
C LEU A 133 -6.29 6.52 -13.70
N ARG A 134 -7.54 6.99 -13.65
CA ARG A 134 -8.55 6.73 -14.69
C ARG A 134 -8.41 7.62 -15.93
N GLU A 135 -7.92 8.84 -15.77
CA GLU A 135 -7.92 9.87 -16.83
C GLU A 135 -6.50 10.27 -17.28
N GLY A 136 -5.45 9.91 -16.53
CA GLY A 136 -4.07 10.28 -16.81
C GLY A 136 -3.29 9.23 -17.58
N ASP A 137 -1.96 9.26 -17.45
CA ASP A 137 -1.00 8.42 -18.19
C ASP A 137 -1.20 6.91 -18.00
N LEU A 138 -1.92 6.50 -16.96
CA LEU A 138 -2.18 5.10 -16.62
C LEU A 138 -3.59 4.63 -17.03
N ALA A 139 -4.39 5.48 -17.66
CA ALA A 139 -5.76 5.18 -18.06
C ALA A 139 -5.86 3.94 -18.98
N GLU A 140 -4.87 3.77 -19.87
CA GLU A 140 -4.80 2.66 -20.81
C GLU A 140 -4.66 1.29 -20.13
N LEU A 141 -4.20 1.24 -18.88
CA LEU A 141 -4.12 0.00 -18.10
C LEU A 141 -5.48 -0.52 -17.65
N ASN A 142 -6.53 0.31 -17.75
CA ASN A 142 -7.92 -0.02 -17.44
C ASN A 142 -8.05 -0.77 -16.09
N LEU A 143 -7.56 -0.18 -15.00
CA LEU A 143 -7.55 -0.82 -13.67
C LEU A 143 -8.87 -0.59 -12.92
N SER A 144 -9.31 -1.60 -12.17
CA SER A 144 -10.30 -1.41 -11.10
C SER A 144 -9.63 -0.72 -9.91
N VAL A 145 -10.18 0.39 -9.43
CA VAL A 145 -9.60 1.13 -8.30
C VAL A 145 -10.65 1.28 -7.22
N THR A 146 -10.31 0.87 -6.00
CA THR A 146 -11.09 1.13 -4.78
C THR A 146 -10.23 1.88 -3.77
N SER A 147 -10.85 2.51 -2.78
CA SER A 147 -10.12 3.20 -1.72
C SER A 147 -10.76 3.06 -0.34
N SER A 148 -9.94 3.19 0.71
CA SER A 148 -10.38 3.17 2.10
C SER A 148 -9.62 4.20 2.94
N VAL A 149 -10.30 4.71 3.97
CA VAL A 149 -9.71 5.58 4.98
C VAL A 149 -9.96 4.96 6.34
N SER A 150 -8.92 4.80 7.13
CA SER A 150 -9.02 4.28 8.50
C SER A 150 -8.21 5.11 9.49
N PHE A 151 -8.48 4.93 10.78
CA PHE A 151 -7.69 5.52 11.85
C PHE A 151 -7.01 4.42 12.65
N ASP A 152 -5.70 4.54 12.83
CA ASP A 152 -4.96 3.64 13.71
C ASP A 152 -3.67 4.31 14.20
N SER A 153 -3.26 4.00 15.43
CA SER A 153 -1.96 4.40 15.95
C SER A 153 -0.84 3.51 15.42
N ASP A 154 -1.12 2.22 15.17
CA ASP A 154 -0.25 1.29 14.46
C ASP A 154 -0.58 1.25 12.96
N VAL A 155 -0.12 2.27 12.24
CA VAL A 155 -0.27 2.39 10.79
C VAL A 155 0.20 1.13 10.04
N ALA A 156 1.35 0.56 10.43
CA ALA A 156 1.89 -0.60 9.73
C ALA A 156 1.01 -1.84 9.95
N GLY A 157 0.59 -2.10 11.20
CA GLY A 157 -0.33 -3.19 11.53
C GLY A 157 -1.66 -3.04 10.81
N ARG A 158 -2.22 -1.82 10.76
CA ARG A 158 -3.47 -1.55 10.04
C ARG A 158 -3.36 -1.82 8.55
N LEU A 159 -2.29 -1.36 7.89
CA LEU A 159 -2.05 -1.61 6.47
C LEU A 159 -1.91 -3.11 6.16
N ILE A 160 -1.22 -3.86 7.02
CA ILE A 160 -1.13 -5.32 6.89
C ILE A 160 -2.51 -5.96 7.00
N GLY A 161 -3.32 -5.55 7.98
CA GLY A 161 -4.69 -6.04 8.13
C GLY A 161 -5.58 -5.77 6.91
N ILE A 162 -5.56 -4.53 6.40
CA ILE A 162 -6.23 -4.12 5.16
C ILE A 162 -5.81 -5.01 3.98
N ALA A 163 -4.51 -5.31 3.86
CA ALA A 163 -4.00 -6.12 2.76
C ALA A 163 -4.36 -7.59 2.89
N GLU A 164 -4.10 -8.20 4.05
CA GLU A 164 -4.15 -9.66 4.24
C GLU A 164 -5.57 -10.19 4.52
N VAL A 165 -6.41 -9.37 5.15
CA VAL A 165 -7.76 -9.77 5.56
C VAL A 165 -8.84 -9.11 4.68
N GLY A 166 -8.53 -7.94 4.10
CA GLY A 166 -9.57 -7.07 3.55
C GLY A 166 -10.31 -6.32 4.65
N GLU A 167 -11.36 -5.60 4.30
CA GLU A 167 -12.24 -4.94 5.27
C GLU A 167 -13.67 -5.47 5.16
N ASP A 168 -14.21 -5.92 6.29
CA ASP A 168 -15.64 -6.13 6.51
C ASP A 168 -16.20 -4.81 7.10
N MET A 169 -16.43 -3.81 6.24
CA MET A 169 -17.06 -2.56 6.65
C MET A 169 -18.55 -2.61 6.32
N GLN A 170 -19.38 -2.53 7.36
CA GLN A 170 -20.85 -2.59 7.27
C GLN A 170 -21.52 -1.49 6.39
N GLU A 171 -20.75 -0.56 5.80
CA GLU A 171 -21.29 0.57 5.03
C GLU A 171 -20.58 0.82 3.68
N VAL A 172 -19.56 0.02 3.29
CA VAL A 172 -18.91 0.12 1.97
C VAL A 172 -18.73 -1.27 1.38
N GLU A 173 -18.83 -1.36 0.05
CA GLU A 173 -18.71 -2.59 -0.73
C GLU A 173 -17.48 -3.42 -0.29
N GLU A 174 -17.74 -4.65 0.16
CA GLU A 174 -16.73 -5.62 0.61
C GLU A 174 -15.66 -5.79 -0.48
N TYR A 175 -14.40 -5.49 -0.17
CA TYR A 175 -13.30 -5.75 -1.10
C TYR A 175 -12.45 -6.92 -0.62
N PRO A 176 -12.07 -7.83 -1.54
CA PRO A 176 -11.31 -9.02 -1.18
C PRO A 176 -9.89 -8.64 -0.73
N PRO A 177 -9.21 -9.53 0.01
CA PRO A 177 -7.80 -9.38 0.33
C PRO A 177 -6.95 -9.02 -0.88
N CYS A 178 -5.94 -8.18 -0.64
CA CYS A 178 -4.93 -7.84 -1.64
C CYS A 178 -3.93 -8.99 -1.80
N ASP A 179 -3.36 -9.09 -2.99
CA ASP A 179 -2.39 -10.12 -3.33
C ASP A 179 -0.96 -9.63 -3.12
N LEU A 180 -0.74 -8.30 -3.16
CA LEU A 180 0.55 -7.64 -2.97
C LEU A 180 0.36 -6.30 -2.26
N ILE A 181 1.43 -5.81 -1.64
CA ILE A 181 1.53 -4.43 -1.14
C ILE A 181 2.58 -3.70 -1.98
N ALA A 182 2.31 -2.47 -2.39
CA ALA A 182 3.28 -1.59 -3.03
C ALA A 182 3.43 -0.30 -2.22
N MET A 183 4.65 -0.01 -1.76
CA MET A 183 4.95 1.14 -0.93
C MET A 183 6.12 1.93 -1.47
N ALA A 184 6.02 3.25 -1.41
CA ALA A 184 7.18 4.10 -1.57
C ALA A 184 7.99 4.12 -0.26
N THR A 185 9.32 4.25 -0.38
CA THR A 185 10.15 4.62 0.76
C THR A 185 9.94 6.09 1.10
N HIS A 186 9.83 6.44 2.38
CA HIS A 186 9.76 7.85 2.78
C HIS A 186 11.05 8.59 2.41
N GLY A 187 10.91 9.73 1.73
CA GLY A 187 11.97 10.70 1.54
C GLY A 187 11.70 11.93 2.38
N ARG A 188 12.02 11.92 3.68
CA ARG A 188 12.05 13.19 4.42
C ARG A 188 13.17 14.05 3.82
N GLY A 189 12.79 15.24 3.36
CA GLY A 189 13.64 16.14 2.58
C GLY A 189 15.00 16.41 3.24
N GLY A 190 16.06 16.37 2.43
CA GLY A 190 17.41 16.76 2.85
C GLY A 190 18.24 15.64 3.49
N LEU A 191 19.35 15.28 2.84
CA LEU A 191 20.49 14.46 3.29
C LEU A 191 20.27 13.04 3.88
N GLN A 192 19.07 12.62 4.32
CA GLN A 192 18.78 11.26 4.79
C GLN A 192 18.20 10.33 3.70
N ARG A 193 18.70 10.47 2.46
CA ARG A 193 18.21 9.85 1.21
C ARG A 193 18.30 8.30 1.12
N TRP A 194 18.54 7.60 2.23
CA TRP A 194 18.92 6.18 2.22
C TRP A 194 18.18 5.31 3.24
N MET A 195 17.21 5.86 3.99
CA MET A 195 16.52 5.11 5.02
C MET A 195 15.12 4.68 4.55
N LEU A 196 14.82 3.40 4.78
CA LEU A 196 13.46 2.88 4.69
C LEU A 196 12.60 3.62 5.72
N GLY A 197 11.39 4.06 5.35
CA GLY A 197 10.48 4.67 6.32
C GLY A 197 10.10 3.66 7.40
N SER A 198 9.88 4.11 8.64
CA SER A 198 9.57 3.22 9.77
C SER A 198 8.31 2.37 9.54
N VAL A 199 7.32 2.89 8.80
CA VAL A 199 6.14 2.12 8.39
C VAL A 199 6.53 1.05 7.37
N THR A 200 7.25 1.41 6.30
CA THR A 200 7.68 0.46 5.27
C THR A 200 8.56 -0.64 5.83
N GLU A 201 9.46 -0.32 6.78
CA GLU A 201 10.31 -1.29 7.47
C GLU A 201 9.49 -2.26 8.30
N ARG A 202 8.55 -1.76 9.11
CA ARG A 202 7.67 -2.61 9.91
C ARG A 202 6.76 -3.48 9.05
N VAL A 203 6.29 -2.97 7.90
CA VAL A 203 5.53 -3.75 6.91
C VAL A 203 6.42 -4.83 6.30
N LEU A 204 7.62 -4.49 5.80
CA LEU A 204 8.58 -5.44 5.22
C LEU A 204 8.90 -6.60 6.18
N ASP A 205 9.08 -6.29 7.46
CA ASP A 205 9.40 -7.29 8.47
C ASP A 205 8.21 -8.20 8.81
N SER A 206 6.98 -7.68 8.73
CA SER A 206 5.79 -8.31 9.34
C SER A 206 4.80 -8.90 8.34
N THR A 207 4.68 -8.36 7.12
CA THR A 207 3.71 -8.86 6.13
C THR A 207 4.10 -10.23 5.58
N LYS A 208 3.09 -11.02 5.24
CA LYS A 208 3.23 -12.30 4.53
C LYS A 208 3.09 -12.15 3.01
N LEU A 209 2.62 -10.99 2.54
CA LEU A 209 2.41 -10.72 1.12
C LEU A 209 3.72 -10.28 0.43
N PRO A 210 3.83 -10.49 -0.90
CA PRO A 210 4.81 -9.79 -1.72
C PRO A 210 4.77 -8.28 -1.48
N LEU A 211 5.95 -7.68 -1.25
CA LEU A 211 6.09 -6.24 -1.02
C LEU A 211 6.94 -5.61 -2.13
N LEU A 212 6.30 -4.79 -2.97
CA LEU A 212 6.97 -3.93 -3.94
C LEU A 212 7.43 -2.65 -3.25
N ILE A 213 8.74 -2.43 -3.17
CA ILE A 213 9.34 -1.22 -2.63
C ILE A 213 9.76 -0.33 -3.80
N VAL A 214 9.17 0.85 -3.86
CA VAL A 214 9.44 1.86 -4.89
C VAL A 214 10.19 3.02 -4.27
N ARG A 215 11.13 3.58 -5.02
CA ARG A 215 11.84 4.79 -4.62
C ARG A 215 11.38 5.97 -5.46
N PRO A 216 11.02 7.10 -4.83
CA PRO A 216 10.74 8.32 -5.55
C PRO A 216 12.00 8.76 -6.33
N ASN A 217 11.85 9.03 -7.64
CA ASN A 217 12.93 9.58 -8.45
C ASN A 217 13.33 10.99 -7.96
N GLU A 218 14.59 11.38 -8.17
CA GLU A 218 15.15 12.65 -7.68
C GLU A 218 14.32 13.89 -8.10
N THR A 219 13.67 13.84 -9.27
CA THR A 219 12.80 14.90 -9.79
C THR A 219 11.58 15.18 -8.91
N ILE A 220 10.96 14.15 -8.31
CA ILE A 220 9.81 14.30 -7.39
C ILE A 220 10.30 14.86 -6.04
N ALA A 221 11.49 14.43 -5.60
CA ALA A 221 12.08 14.89 -4.35
C ALA A 221 12.52 16.36 -4.40
N GLN A 222 13.02 16.83 -5.55
CA GLN A 222 13.46 18.21 -5.73
C GLN A 222 12.28 19.19 -5.77
N SER A 223 11.21 18.88 -6.51
CA SER A 223 10.02 19.75 -6.66
C SER A 223 9.19 19.88 -5.37
N TYR A 224 9.12 18.82 -4.54
CA TYR A 224 8.42 18.88 -3.26
C TYR A 224 9.15 19.76 -2.24
N VAL A 225 10.49 19.65 -2.16
CA VAL A 225 11.31 20.50 -1.28
C VAL A 225 11.18 21.98 -1.65
N THR A 226 11.05 22.31 -2.93
CA THR A 226 10.81 23.70 -3.37
C THR A 226 9.44 24.21 -2.98
N THR A 227 8.45 23.32 -2.80
CA THR A 227 7.06 23.68 -2.51
C THR A 227 6.81 23.86 -1.00
N GLU A 228 7.42 23.04 -0.14
CA GLU A 228 7.27 23.15 1.33
C GLU A 228 8.33 24.02 2.04
N GLY A 229 9.36 24.46 1.32
CA GLY A 229 10.36 25.42 1.82
C GLY A 229 10.71 26.42 0.75
N VAL A 230 10.05 27.58 0.74
CA VAL A 230 10.34 28.64 -0.23
C VAL A 230 11.78 29.13 -0.05
N LEU A 231 12.61 28.88 -1.05
CA LEU A 231 13.45 29.91 -1.67
C LEU A 231 13.49 29.70 -3.19
N ILE A 232 13.28 30.81 -3.89
CA ILE A 232 13.24 30.97 -5.34
C ILE A 232 14.67 31.13 -5.89
N GLU A 233 14.79 30.78 -7.18
CA GLU A 233 15.86 31.06 -8.15
C GLU A 233 17.16 30.24 -8.09
N VAL A 234 17.35 29.45 -9.13
CA VAL A 234 18.50 29.66 -10.04
C VAL A 234 18.06 29.29 -11.46
N GLY A 235 17.92 30.30 -12.30
CA GLY A 235 18.35 30.13 -13.68
C GLY A 235 19.86 29.96 -13.71
N LEU A 236 20.36 29.19 -14.66
CA LEU A 236 21.45 29.56 -15.56
C LEU A 236 21.65 28.41 -16.57
N ASP A 237 21.47 28.80 -17.84
CA ASP A 237 21.91 28.26 -19.14
C ASP A 237 21.59 26.82 -19.57
#